data_AF-A0A8D8KHZ1-F1
#
_entry.id   AF-A0A8D8KHZ1-F1
#
_cell.length_a   1.000
_cell.length_b   1.000
_cell.length_c   1.000
_cell.angle_alpha   90.00
_cell.angle_beta   90.00
_cell.angle_gamma   90.00
#
_symmetry.space_group_name_H-M   'P 1'
#
loop_
_entity.id
_entity.type
_entity.pdbx_description
1 polymer ?
#
loop_
_entity_poly.entity_id
_entity_poly.type
_entity_poly.pdbx_seq_one_letter_code
_entity_poly.pdbx_strand_id
1 'polypeptide(L)'
;QLLTDLVDSNFFYLFDPKSFFTAKALNMAIPGGPKFEPLIKDHNVGDEDWNEFNDINKIIIRQPIRTEYRIAFPYLYNNMPHFVHLSWYHMPNVVFIKTEDPDL
;
A
#
# COMPACT_ATOMS: atom_id res chain seq x y z
N GLN A 1 25.03 3.25 19.18
CA GLN A 1 23.69 2.63 19.26
C GLN A 1 22.82 3.24 18.16
N LEU A 2 22.95 2.73 16.93
CA LEU A 2 22.31 3.29 15.72
C LEU A 2 21.81 2.17 14.78
N LEU A 3 21.88 0.90 15.23
CA LEU A 3 21.42 -0.25 14.47
C LEU A 3 19.98 -0.55 14.85
N THR A 4 19.24 -1.10 13.88
CA THR A 4 17.87 -1.56 14.10
C THR A 4 17.88 -2.90 14.84
N ASP A 5 16.93 -3.08 15.75
CA ASP A 5 16.67 -4.37 16.42
C ASP A 5 15.68 -5.24 15.63
N LEU A 6 15.21 -4.76 14.47
CA LEU A 6 14.28 -5.48 13.60
C LEU A 6 14.97 -6.66 12.92
N VAL A 7 14.46 -7.87 13.20
CA VAL A 7 14.92 -9.13 12.59
C VAL A 7 14.06 -9.57 11.40
N ASP A 8 12.82 -9.09 11.33
CA ASP A 8 11.87 -9.43 10.26
C ASP A 8 11.63 -8.23 9.34
N SER A 9 11.92 -8.42 8.06
CA SER A 9 11.70 -7.44 6.99
C SER A 9 10.23 -7.23 6.66
N ASN A 10 9.33 -8.15 7.02
CA ASN A 10 7.89 -7.97 6.91
C ASN A 10 7.39 -6.75 7.72
N PHE A 11 8.17 -6.27 8.70
CA PHE A 11 7.89 -5.03 9.42
C PHE A 11 7.68 -3.83 8.47
N PHE A 12 8.38 -3.82 7.32
CA PHE A 12 8.28 -2.76 6.32
C PHE A 12 7.17 -3.02 5.28
N TYR A 13 6.18 -3.85 5.59
CA TYR A 13 5.02 -4.04 4.71
C TYR A 13 4.32 -2.69 4.46
N LEU A 14 4.10 -2.36 3.19
CA LEU A 14 3.65 -1.04 2.72
C LEU A 14 4.61 0.14 2.98
N PHE A 15 5.73 -0.09 3.65
CA PHE A 15 6.77 0.91 3.97
C PHE A 15 8.07 0.63 3.22
N ASP A 16 7.98 0.01 2.06
CA ASP A 16 9.08 -0.22 1.13
C ASP A 16 9.01 0.73 -0.08
N PRO A 17 10.11 0.91 -0.82
CA PRO A 17 10.15 1.82 -1.96
C PRO A 17 9.07 1.55 -3.02
N LYS A 18 8.72 0.28 -3.26
CA LYS A 18 7.70 -0.06 -4.27
C LYS A 18 6.31 0.41 -3.84
N SER A 19 5.98 0.28 -2.56
CA SER A 19 4.73 0.80 -2.01
C SER A 19 4.66 2.32 -2.11
N PHE A 20 5.76 3.03 -1.88
CA PHE A 20 5.82 4.48 -2.06
C PHE A 20 5.72 4.92 -3.53
N PHE A 21 6.31 4.17 -4.45
CA PHE A 21 6.17 4.45 -5.88
C PHE A 21 4.71 4.30 -6.34
N THR A 22 4.05 3.23 -5.90
CA THR A 22 2.61 3.01 -6.16
C THR A 22 1.75 4.08 -5.51
N ALA A 23 2.01 4.45 -4.25
CA ALA A 23 1.29 5.52 -3.57
C ALA A 23 1.41 6.85 -4.33
N LYS A 24 2.62 7.19 -4.78
CA LYS A 24 2.88 8.37 -5.61
C LYS A 24 2.16 8.31 -6.96
N ALA A 25 2.22 7.18 -7.65
CA ALA A 25 1.59 7.01 -8.96
C ALA A 25 0.07 7.14 -8.89
N LEU A 26 -0.56 6.59 -7.84
CA LEU A 26 -2.00 6.63 -7.61
C LEU A 26 -2.49 7.91 -6.92
N ASN A 27 -1.60 8.87 -6.62
CA ASN A 27 -1.92 10.06 -5.83
C ASN A 27 -2.59 9.72 -4.48
N MET A 28 -2.08 8.70 -3.80
CA MET A 28 -2.54 8.23 -2.49
C MET A 28 -1.44 8.37 -1.44
N ALA A 29 -1.85 8.43 -0.18
CA ALA A 29 -0.95 8.50 0.95
C ALA A 29 -1.22 7.33 1.91
N ILE A 30 -0.13 6.69 2.32
CA ILE A 30 -0.14 5.72 3.43
C ILE A 30 -0.09 6.52 4.73
N PRO A 31 -0.87 6.18 5.77
CA PRO A 31 -0.73 6.82 7.08
C PRO A 31 0.72 6.76 7.59
N GLY A 32 1.29 7.91 7.96
CA GLY A 32 2.69 8.03 8.38
C GLY A 32 3.72 8.03 7.23
N GLY A 33 3.28 7.81 5.99
CA GLY A 33 4.11 7.86 4.79
C GLY A 33 4.19 9.27 4.16
N PRO A 34 5.09 9.47 3.19
CA PRO A 34 5.21 10.72 2.45
C PRO A 34 4.00 10.99 1.55
N LYS A 35 3.76 12.27 1.26
CA LYS A 35 2.77 12.73 0.27
C LYS A 35 3.50 13.35 -0.91
N PHE A 36 2.89 13.26 -2.09
CA PHE A 36 3.45 13.77 -3.33
C PHE A 36 2.38 14.50 -4.15
N GLU A 37 2.84 15.33 -5.08
CA GLU A 37 1.98 15.88 -6.12
C GLU A 37 1.53 14.78 -7.11
N PRO A 38 0.31 14.90 -7.68
CA PRO A 38 -0.21 13.93 -8.64
C PRO A 38 0.71 13.78 -9.86
N LEU A 39 0.95 12.54 -10.29
CA LEU A 39 1.76 12.26 -11.47
C LEU A 39 1.06 12.69 -12.76
N ILE A 40 -0.25 12.44 -12.86
CA ILE A 40 -1.12 12.83 -13.97
C ILE A 40 -2.06 13.91 -13.42
N LYS A 41 -1.97 15.13 -13.96
CA LYS A 41 -2.69 16.30 -13.44
C LYS A 41 -4.10 16.48 -14.01
N ASP A 42 -4.33 15.95 -15.21
CA ASP A 42 -5.57 16.18 -15.98
C ASP A 42 -6.56 15.00 -15.90
N HIS A 43 -6.47 14.19 -14.84
CA HIS A 43 -7.41 13.10 -14.64
C HIS A 43 -8.75 13.65 -14.13
N ASN A 44 -9.79 13.58 -14.95
CA ASN A 44 -11.16 13.88 -14.52
C ASN A 44 -11.65 12.79 -13.58
N VAL A 45 -11.59 13.04 -12.27
CA VAL A 45 -12.09 12.12 -11.24
C VAL A 45 -13.62 11.98 -11.30
N GLY A 46 -14.32 13.06 -11.68
CA GLY A 46 -15.79 13.08 -11.72
C GLY A 46 -16.43 12.17 -12.77
N ASP A 47 -15.72 11.86 -13.86
CA ASP A 47 -16.23 10.96 -14.91
C ASP A 47 -16.16 9.48 -14.49
N GLU A 48 -15.32 9.13 -13.51
CA GLU A 48 -15.23 7.76 -12.98
C GLU A 48 -16.30 7.44 -11.93
N ASP A 49 -16.72 8.44 -11.15
CA ASP A 49 -17.63 8.25 -10.01
C ASP A 49 -19.09 7.98 -10.43
N TRP A 50 -19.50 8.41 -11.62
CA TRP A 50 -20.86 8.21 -12.12
C TRP A 50 -20.87 7.50 -13.47
N ASN A 51 -20.81 6.16 -13.44
CA ASN A 51 -20.92 5.31 -14.61
C ASN A 51 -21.88 4.14 -14.39
N GLU A 52 -22.22 3.41 -15.45
CA GLU A 52 -23.20 2.31 -15.42
C GLU A 52 -22.84 1.18 -14.43
N PHE A 53 -21.54 1.00 -14.17
CA PHE A 53 -21.01 -0.03 -13.29
C PHE A 53 -20.90 0.44 -11.83
N ASN A 54 -20.69 1.74 -11.59
CA ASN A 54 -20.50 2.34 -10.28
C ASN A 54 -21.80 2.83 -9.61
N ASP A 55 -22.97 2.36 -10.09
CA ASP A 55 -24.27 2.67 -9.50
C ASP A 55 -24.37 2.17 -8.05
N ILE A 56 -24.74 3.07 -7.14
CA ILE A 56 -24.90 2.83 -5.70
C ILE A 56 -25.87 1.67 -5.40
N ASN A 57 -26.85 1.42 -6.26
CA ASN A 57 -27.83 0.35 -6.08
C ASN A 57 -27.30 -1.02 -6.51
N LYS A 58 -26.21 -1.06 -7.28
CA LYS A 58 -25.58 -2.29 -7.78
C LYS A 58 -24.37 -2.71 -6.95
N ILE A 59 -23.81 -1.80 -6.15
CA ILE A 59 -22.65 -2.06 -5.29
C ILE A 59 -23.09 -2.45 -3.88
N ILE A 60 -22.58 -3.58 -3.39
CA ILE A 60 -22.77 -4.01 -2.00
C ILE A 60 -21.61 -3.49 -1.15
N ILE A 61 -21.87 -2.47 -0.32
CA ILE A 61 -20.86 -1.91 0.59
C ILE A 61 -20.95 -2.59 1.96
N ARG A 62 -20.04 -3.53 2.24
CA ARG A 62 -19.92 -4.18 3.57
C ARG A 62 -18.81 -3.57 4.42
N GLN A 63 -17.67 -3.30 3.80
CA GLN A 63 -16.52 -2.64 4.40
C GLN A 63 -15.94 -1.70 3.34
N PRO A 64 -15.66 -0.43 3.66
CA PRO A 64 -15.12 0.50 2.69
C PRO A 64 -13.68 0.11 2.32
N ILE A 65 -13.35 0.24 1.02
CA ILE A 65 -12.01 -0.03 0.52
C ILE A 65 -11.10 1.13 0.93
N ARG A 66 -10.09 0.83 1.76
CA ARG A 66 -9.11 1.82 2.25
C ARG A 66 -7.94 1.99 1.28
N THR A 67 -7.16 3.06 1.48
CA THR A 67 -5.97 3.35 0.65
C THR A 67 -4.91 2.25 0.76
N GLU A 68 -4.77 1.59 1.91
CA GLU A 68 -3.82 0.50 2.09
C GLU A 68 -4.13 -0.68 1.16
N TYR A 69 -5.41 -1.00 0.94
CA TYR A 69 -5.81 -2.06 0.02
C TYR A 69 -5.51 -1.69 -1.43
N ARG A 70 -5.74 -0.43 -1.80
CA ARG A 70 -5.44 0.10 -3.13
C ARG A 70 -3.95 0.08 -3.45
N ILE A 71 -3.08 0.23 -2.45
CA ILE A 71 -1.62 0.17 -2.64
C ILE A 71 -1.12 -1.29 -2.60
N ALA A 72 -1.65 -2.12 -1.70
CA ALA A 72 -1.29 -3.53 -1.58
C ALA A 72 -1.65 -4.33 -2.84
N PHE A 73 -2.82 -4.06 -3.43
CA PHE A 73 -3.33 -4.76 -4.61
C PHE A 73 -3.70 -3.75 -5.71
N PRO A 74 -2.69 -3.13 -6.36
CA PRO A 74 -2.91 -1.95 -7.20
C PRO A 74 -3.74 -2.21 -8.45
N TYR A 75 -3.69 -3.43 -8.98
CA TYR A 75 -4.45 -3.82 -10.18
C TYR A 75 -5.89 -4.28 -9.89
N LEU A 76 -6.25 -4.48 -8.62
CA LEU A 76 -7.58 -4.97 -8.24
C LEU A 76 -8.54 -3.84 -7.84
N TYR A 77 -8.04 -2.87 -7.07
CA TYR A 77 -8.88 -1.84 -6.45
C TYR A 77 -8.76 -0.45 -7.06
N ASN A 78 -8.03 -0.30 -8.17
CA ASN A 78 -7.88 0.97 -8.86
C ASN A 78 -8.25 0.84 -10.33
N ASN A 79 -8.92 1.86 -10.85
CA ASN A 79 -9.02 2.07 -12.29
C ASN A 79 -7.67 2.58 -12.80
N MET A 80 -7.30 2.21 -14.03
CA MET A 80 -6.14 2.77 -14.72
C MET A 80 -4.84 2.82 -13.88
N PRO A 81 -4.33 1.68 -13.36
CA PRO A 81 -3.15 1.63 -12.51
C PRO A 81 -1.86 1.83 -13.32
N HIS A 82 -1.63 3.06 -13.80
CA HIS A 82 -0.46 3.44 -14.57
C HIS A 82 0.74 3.66 -13.64
N PHE A 83 1.93 3.22 -14.08
CA PHE A 83 3.20 3.43 -13.37
C PHE A 83 3.24 2.87 -11.93
N VAL A 84 2.35 1.92 -11.60
CA VAL A 84 2.36 1.24 -10.30
C VAL A 84 3.42 0.14 -10.26
N HIS A 85 3.86 -0.20 -9.04
CA HIS A 85 4.80 -1.27 -8.77
C HIS A 85 4.19 -2.31 -7.83
N LEU A 86 4.46 -3.60 -8.10
CA LEU A 86 4.08 -4.69 -7.21
C LEU A 86 5.05 -4.78 -6.02
N SER A 87 4.54 -4.45 -4.84
CA SER A 87 5.24 -4.64 -3.57
C SER A 87 5.40 -6.12 -3.24
N TRP A 88 6.41 -6.44 -2.43
CA TRP A 88 6.61 -7.80 -1.97
C TRP A 88 5.46 -8.23 -1.05
N TYR A 89 4.94 -9.44 -1.26
CA TYR A 89 3.76 -9.89 -0.53
C TYR A 89 4.09 -10.32 0.90
N HIS A 90 5.05 -11.24 1.06
CA HIS A 90 5.39 -11.79 2.38
C HIS A 90 6.74 -12.53 2.33
N MET A 91 7.58 -12.32 3.33
CA MET A 91 8.75 -13.16 3.61
C MET A 91 8.39 -14.16 4.72
N PRO A 92 9.01 -15.35 4.79
CA PRO A 92 8.78 -16.26 5.91
C PRO A 92 9.05 -15.57 7.25
N ASN A 93 8.10 -15.69 8.20
CA ASN A 93 8.22 -15.05 9.52
C ASN A 93 9.48 -15.53 10.25
N VAL A 94 10.25 -14.58 10.75
CA VAL A 94 11.47 -14.86 11.53
C VAL A 94 11.10 -15.05 13.00
N VAL A 95 11.43 -16.23 13.56
CA VAL A 95 11.16 -16.60 14.97
C VAL A 95 12.43 -16.68 15.80
N PHE A 96 13.42 -15.85 15.49
CA PHE A 96 14.69 -15.82 16.19
C PHE A 96 14.53 -15.29 17.62
N ILE A 97 15.02 -16.06 18.60
CA ILE A 97 15.06 -15.67 20.01
C ILE A 97 16.51 -15.26 20.32
N LYS A 98 16.72 -13.98 20.64
CA LYS A 98 18.02 -13.48 21.07
C LYS A 98 18.25 -13.88 22.52
N THR A 99 19.36 -14.57 22.80
CA THR A 99 19.80 -14.83 24.17
C THR A 99 20.43 -13.55 24.73
N GLU A 100 19.98 -13.11 25.90
CA GLU A 100 20.55 -11.94 26.58
C GLU A 100 21.66 -12.35 27.57
N ASP A 101 21.68 -13.62 27.98
CA ASP A 101 22.72 -14.19 28.84
C ASP A 101 23.71 -15.00 27.97
N PRO A 102 25.00 -14.60 27.89
CA PRO A 102 26.01 -15.34 27.15
C PRO A 102 26.54 -16.60 27.88
N ASP A 103 26.25 -16.76 29.18
CA ASP A 103 26.76 -17.84 30.01
C ASP A 103 25.79 -19.04 30.15
N LEU A 104 24.66 -19.00 29.42
CA LEU A 104 23.56 -19.97 29.47
C LEU A 104 23.45 -20.80 28.19
#